data_AF-A0A1F4B0N7-F1
#
_entry.id   AF-A0A1F4B0N7-F1
#
_cell.length_a   1.000
_cell.length_b   1.000
_cell.length_c   1.000
_cell.angle_alpha   90.00
_cell.angle_beta   90.00
_cell.angle_gamma   90.00
#
_symmetry.space_group_name_H-M   'P 1'
#
loop_
_entity.id
_entity.type
_entity.pdbx_description
1 polymer ?
#
loop_
_entity_poly.entity_id
_entity_poly.type
_entity_poly.pdbx_seq_one_letter_code
_entity_poly.pdbx_strand_id
1 'polypeptide(L)'
;MVNSRVHPFIEARPELAVCQVRLDAPRHEFLRRDSWIDCHQVLTLRTEAVVSELVADMSRLRGRIHQDVLIEIVAAVKRAPTLSATEQTRLAKALERASR
;
A
#
# COMPACT_ATOMS: atom_id res chain seq x y z
N MET A 1 -3.33 0.76 3.08
CA MET A 1 -4.55 1.57 2.81
C MET A 1 -4.18 2.69 1.84
N VAL A 2 -5.09 3.17 1.00
CA VAL A 2 -4.83 4.30 0.07
C VAL A 2 -5.71 5.49 0.45
N ASN A 3 -5.11 6.65 0.70
CA ASN A 3 -5.81 7.84 1.17
C ASN A 3 -5.37 9.09 0.43
N SER A 4 -6.29 10.03 0.20
CA SER A 4 -5.97 11.31 -0.46
C SER A 4 -5.16 12.29 0.42
N ARG A 5 -5.00 11.98 1.70
CA ARG A 5 -4.23 12.75 2.68
C ARG A 5 -3.39 11.79 3.50
N VAL A 6 -2.25 12.27 3.96
CA VAL A 6 -1.39 11.51 4.88
C VAL A 6 -2.18 11.25 6.17
N HIS A 7 -2.02 10.05 6.73
CA HIS A 7 -2.75 9.67 7.93
C HIS A 7 -2.32 10.57 9.13
N PRO A 8 -3.23 11.12 9.95
CA PRO A 8 -2.88 12.03 11.05
C PRO A 8 -1.85 11.45 12.04
N PHE A 9 -1.88 10.13 12.25
CA PHE A 9 -0.88 9.39 13.05
C PHE A 9 0.56 9.63 12.58
N ILE A 10 0.76 9.77 11.26
CA ILE A 10 2.05 9.99 10.61
C ILE A 10 2.37 11.48 10.55
N GLU A 11 1.38 12.35 10.31
CA GLU A 11 1.60 13.80 10.37
C GLU A 11 2.13 14.23 11.75
N ALA A 12 1.67 13.56 12.82
CA ALA A 12 2.15 13.77 14.19
C ALA A 12 3.53 13.15 14.49
N ARG A 13 4.11 12.35 13.58
CA ARG A 13 5.33 11.55 13.77
C ARG A 13 6.20 11.58 12.51
N PRO A 14 7.03 12.62 12.34
CA PRO A 14 7.83 12.81 11.13
C PRO A 14 8.72 11.61 10.76
N GLU A 15 9.18 10.84 11.75
CA GLU A 15 9.95 9.62 11.56
C GLU A 15 9.20 8.52 10.77
N LEU A 16 7.86 8.57 10.76
CA LEU A 16 7.01 7.65 10.01
C LEU A 16 6.72 8.12 8.58
N ALA A 17 7.21 9.30 8.17
CA ALA A 17 7.03 9.79 6.80
C ALA A 17 7.62 8.83 5.75
N VAL A 18 8.66 8.07 6.13
CA VAL A 18 9.25 7.01 5.28
C VAL A 18 8.27 5.89 4.92
N CYS A 19 7.17 5.75 5.67
CA CYS A 19 6.11 4.78 5.43
C CYS A 19 5.00 5.30 4.50
N GLN A 20 5.11 6.52 3.97
CA GLN A 20 4.17 7.10 3.03
C GLN A 20 4.73 7.04 1.62
N VAL A 21 4.02 6.37 0.74
CA VAL A 21 4.36 6.31 -0.69
C VAL A 21 3.33 7.10 -1.46
N ARG A 22 3.78 8.06 -2.26
CA ARG A 22 2.90 8.91 -3.06
C ARG A 22 2.39 8.14 -4.27
N LEU A 23 1.12 8.33 -4.57
CA LEU A 23 0.49 7.96 -5.82
C LEU A 23 0.04 9.24 -6.51
N ASP A 24 0.62 9.55 -7.65
CA ASP A 24 0.12 10.62 -8.50
C ASP A 24 -1.08 10.11 -9.32
N ALA A 25 -2.14 10.93 -9.39
CA ALA A 25 -3.33 10.58 -10.14
C ALA A 25 -3.10 10.42 -11.65
N PRO A 26 -2.26 11.23 -12.33
CA PRO A 26 -2.05 11.10 -13.76
C PRO A 26 -1.54 9.72 -14.20
N ARG A 27 -0.78 9.02 -13.35
CA ARG A 27 -0.26 7.67 -13.65
C ARG A 27 -1.14 6.53 -13.14
N HIS A 28 -2.25 6.85 -12.47
CA HIS A 28 -3.16 5.88 -11.86
C HIS A 28 -4.60 6.29 -12.14
N GLU A 29 -5.14 5.89 -13.30
CA GLU A 29 -6.48 6.29 -13.78
C GLU A 29 -7.62 6.01 -12.79
N PHE A 30 -7.41 5.08 -11.88
CA PHE A 30 -8.37 4.73 -10.85
C PHE A 30 -8.43 5.73 -9.67
N LEU A 31 -7.50 6.68 -9.62
CA LEU A 31 -7.46 7.75 -8.65
C LEU A 31 -8.10 9.02 -9.23
N ARG A 32 -8.92 9.68 -8.40
CA ARG A 32 -9.49 10.99 -8.75
C ARG A 32 -8.56 12.16 -8.41
N ARG A 33 -7.53 11.91 -7.59
CA ARG A 33 -6.59 12.89 -7.06
C ARG A 33 -5.37 12.18 -6.50
N ASP A 34 -4.27 12.90 -6.37
CA ASP A 34 -3.07 12.42 -5.72
C ASP A 34 -3.40 11.83 -4.34
N SER A 35 -2.75 10.71 -4.04
CA SER A 35 -3.03 9.90 -2.86
C SER A 35 -1.75 9.34 -2.28
N TRP A 36 -1.88 8.62 -1.17
CA TRP A 36 -0.80 8.07 -0.38
C TRP A 36 -1.13 6.64 0.01
N ILE A 37 -0.14 5.76 -0.04
CA ILE A 37 -0.22 4.40 0.49
C ILE A 37 0.40 4.37 1.88
N ASP A 38 -0.39 3.91 2.85
CA ASP A 38 0.07 3.67 4.21
C ASP A 38 0.81 2.33 4.32
N CYS A 39 2.12 2.38 4.54
CA CYS A 39 2.98 1.21 4.75
C CYS A 39 3.36 1.00 6.23
N HIS A 40 2.82 1.79 7.16
CA HIS A 40 3.17 1.75 8.58
C HIS A 40 2.42 0.66 9.38
N GLN A 41 1.40 0.03 8.81
CA GLN A 41 0.57 -0.95 9.51
C GLN A 41 0.25 -2.14 8.62
N VAL A 42 0.16 -3.33 9.23
CA VAL A 42 -0.30 -4.54 8.57
C VAL A 42 -1.79 -4.68 8.78
N LEU A 43 -2.55 -4.68 7.70
CA LEU A 43 -3.97 -5.05 7.74
C LEU A 43 -4.11 -6.51 7.33
N THR A 44 -4.54 -7.35 8.28
CA THR A 44 -4.82 -8.76 8.01
C THR A 44 -6.25 -8.91 7.53
N LEU A 45 -6.41 -9.38 6.29
CA LEU A 45 -7.71 -9.67 5.69
C LEU A 45 -7.83 -11.18 5.46
N ARG A 46 -9.04 -11.70 5.63
CA ARG A 46 -9.37 -13.09 5.30
C ARG A 46 -9.51 -13.22 3.79
N THR A 47 -8.72 -14.11 3.18
CA THR A 47 -8.69 -14.29 1.72
C THR A 47 -10.07 -14.61 1.17
N GLU A 48 -10.83 -15.48 1.84
CA GLU A 48 -12.18 -15.86 1.44
C GLU A 48 -13.15 -14.67 1.43
N ALA A 49 -13.00 -13.73 2.37
CA ALA A 49 -13.82 -12.52 2.41
C ALA A 49 -13.47 -11.59 1.25
N VAL A 50 -12.17 -11.41 0.96
CA VAL A 50 -11.73 -10.60 -0.18
C VAL A 50 -12.22 -11.21 -1.50
N VAL A 51 -12.06 -12.51 -1.69
CA VAL A 51 -12.52 -13.21 -2.89
C VAL A 51 -14.04 -13.11 -3.04
N SER A 52 -14.80 -13.34 -1.97
CA SER A 52 -16.27 -13.22 -2.00
C SER A 52 -16.73 -11.83 -2.43
N GLU A 53 -16.12 -10.77 -1.90
CA GLU A 53 -16.46 -9.38 -2.28
C GLU A 53 -16.08 -9.08 -3.74
N LEU A 54 -14.96 -9.62 -4.23
CA LEU A 54 -14.53 -9.44 -5.62
C LEU A 54 -15.42 -10.21 -6.60
N VAL A 55 -15.83 -11.44 -6.27
CA VAL A 55 -16.76 -12.24 -7.08
C VAL A 55 -18.14 -11.57 -7.14
N ALA A 56 -18.60 -10.98 -6.04
CA ALA A 56 -19.86 -10.26 -5.99
C ALA A 56 -19.85 -8.98 -6.83
N ASP A 57 -18.71 -8.28 -6.92
CA ASP A 57 -18.56 -7.04 -7.69
C ASP A 57 -17.12 -6.83 -8.16
N MET A 58 -16.84 -7.22 -9.41
CA MET A 58 -15.52 -7.07 -10.02
C MET A 58 -15.11 -5.61 -10.26
N SER A 59 -16.05 -4.65 -10.24
CA SER A 59 -15.72 -3.21 -10.37
C SER A 59 -14.93 -2.67 -9.17
N ARG A 60 -14.86 -3.45 -8.08
CA ARG A 60 -14.02 -3.17 -6.91
C ARG A 60 -12.54 -3.34 -7.18
N LEU A 61 -12.15 -4.06 -8.24
CA LEU A 61 -10.79 -4.00 -8.76
C LEU A 61 -10.60 -2.66 -9.48
N ARG A 62 -9.93 -1.73 -8.79
CA ARG A 62 -9.79 -0.36 -9.27
C ARG A 62 -8.72 -0.21 -10.35
N GLY A 63 -7.63 -0.96 -10.27
CA GLY A 63 -6.55 -0.88 -11.24
C GLY A 63 -5.26 -1.51 -10.72
N ARG A 64 -4.14 -1.18 -11.37
CA ARG A 64 -2.81 -1.65 -11.00
C ARG A 64 -1.94 -0.48 -10.56
N ILE A 65 -1.05 -0.76 -9.60
CA ILE A 65 0.00 0.18 -9.20
C ILE A 65 1.14 0.07 -10.20
N HIS A 66 1.70 1.20 -10.61
CA HIS A 66 2.85 1.23 -11.52
C HIS A 66 4.10 0.62 -10.87
N GLN A 67 5.00 0.05 -11.68
CA GLN A 67 6.09 -0.80 -11.19
C GLN A 67 7.12 -0.06 -10.32
N ASP A 68 7.48 1.17 -10.68
CA ASP A 68 8.36 2.03 -9.88
C ASP A 68 7.75 2.36 -8.52
N VAL A 69 6.44 2.62 -8.47
CA VAL A 69 5.75 2.83 -7.19
C VAL A 69 5.75 1.56 -6.35
N LEU A 70 5.59 0.38 -6.96
CA LEU A 70 5.76 -0.89 -6.23
C LEU A 70 7.15 -1.03 -5.61
N ILE A 71 8.21 -0.57 -6.29
CA ILE A 71 9.57 -0.55 -5.74
C ILE A 71 9.63 0.39 -4.51
N GLU A 72 8.99 1.56 -4.59
CA GLU A 72 8.89 2.48 -3.45
C GLU A 72 8.12 1.88 -2.27
N ILE A 73 7.01 1.17 -2.52
CA ILE A 73 6.25 0.45 -1.48
C ILE A 73 7.13 -0.59 -0.80
N VAL A 74 7.86 -1.41 -1.57
CA VAL A 74 8.78 -2.41 -1.00
C VAL A 74 9.85 -1.74 -0.13
N ALA A 75 10.42 -0.61 -0.59
CA ALA A 75 11.41 0.13 0.17
C ALA A 75 10.83 0.76 1.45
N ALA A 76 9.62 1.31 1.39
CA ALA A 76 8.91 1.87 2.54
C ALA A 76 8.59 0.80 3.59
N VAL A 77 8.10 -0.38 3.16
CA VAL A 77 7.84 -1.52 4.04
C VAL A 77 9.12 -1.98 4.74
N LYS A 78 10.24 -2.11 4.01
CA LYS A 78 11.54 -2.53 4.60
C LYS A 78 12.11 -1.53 5.60
N ARG A 79 11.67 -0.27 5.57
CA ARG A 79 12.13 0.78 6.48
C ARG A 79 11.09 1.16 7.54
N ALA A 80 9.92 0.52 7.55
CA ALA A 80 8.84 0.89 8.44
C ALA A 80 9.18 0.50 9.89
N PRO A 81 9.39 1.48 10.80
CA PRO A 81 9.81 1.18 12.17
C PRO A 81 8.69 0.56 13.01
N THR A 82 7.45 0.66 12.54
CA THR A 82 6.25 0.09 13.16
C THR A 82 6.03 -1.39 12.79
N LEU A 83 6.84 -1.95 11.88
CA LEU A 83 6.75 -3.35 11.46
C LEU A 83 7.89 -4.16 12.05
N SER A 84 7.60 -5.38 12.49
CA SER A 84 8.64 -6.33 12.89
C SER A 84 9.47 -6.79 11.68
N ALA A 85 10.72 -7.21 11.91
CA ALA A 85 11.59 -7.72 10.84
C ALA A 85 10.96 -8.89 10.05
N THR A 86 10.20 -9.75 10.72
CA THR A 86 9.45 -10.84 10.08
C THR A 86 8.35 -10.30 9.16
N GLU A 87 7.59 -9.29 9.59
CA GLU A 87 6.56 -8.67 8.76
C GLU A 87 7.15 -7.95 7.56
N GLN A 88 8.21 -7.16 7.77
CA GLN A 88 8.92 -6.47 6.69
C GLN A 88 9.39 -7.46 5.62
N THR A 89 10.04 -8.56 6.05
CA THR A 89 10.53 -9.60 5.15
C THR A 89 9.40 -10.29 4.40
N ARG A 90 8.34 -10.68 5.10
CA ARG A 90 7.19 -11.39 4.50
C ARG A 90 6.48 -10.53 3.47
N LEU A 91 6.20 -9.27 3.80
CA LEU A 91 5.49 -8.35 2.92
C LEU A 91 6.34 -7.94 1.72
N ALA A 92 7.61 -7.61 1.92
CA ALA A 92 8.52 -7.29 0.82
C ALA A 92 8.62 -8.44 -0.19
N LYS A 93 8.82 -9.68 0.28
CA LYS A 93 8.89 -10.85 -0.60
C LYS A 93 7.58 -11.09 -1.36
N ALA A 94 6.43 -10.85 -0.72
CA ALA A 94 5.14 -11.00 -1.38
C ALA A 94 4.94 -9.96 -2.49
N LEU A 95 5.28 -8.70 -2.23
CA LEU A 95 5.18 -7.61 -3.20
C LEU A 95 6.17 -7.79 -4.37
N GLU A 96 7.41 -8.19 -4.10
CA GLU A 96 8.41 -8.50 -5.13
C GLU A 96 8.02 -9.69 -6.04
N ARG A 97 7.11 -10.57 -5.60
CA ARG A 97 6.52 -11.61 -6.45
C ARG A 97 5.38 -11.07 -7.31
N ALA A 98 4.63 -10.10 -6.82
CA ALA A 98 3.53 -9.47 -7.57
C ALA A 98 4.02 -8.50 -8.64
N SER A 99 5.27 -8.03 -8.55
CA SER A 99 5.91 -7.16 -9.55
C SER A 99 6.56 -7.91 -10.73
N ARG A 100 6.38 -9.23 -10.82
CA ARG A 100 6.89 -10.08 -11.90
C ARG A 100 5.83 -10.39 -12.94
#